data_AF-A0A1F2Z318-F1
#
_entry.id   AF-A0A1F2Z318-F1
#
_cell.length_a   1.000
_cell.length_b   1.000
_cell.length_c   1.000
_cell.angle_alpha   90.00
_cell.angle_beta   90.00
_cell.angle_gamma   90.00
#
_symmetry.space_group_name_H-M   'P 1'
#
loop_
_entity.id
_entity.type
_entity.pdbx_description
1 polymer ?
#
loop_
_entity_poly.entity_id
_entity_poly.type
_entity_poly.pdbx_seq_one_letter_code
_entity_poly.pdbx_strand_id
1 'polypeptide(L)'
;MAVSSFIKENRVLVAGLVLPFLLIGLLALAKTIPASLIPLPEHKVMFYSQGWSAKGQIAIKIDTEGKLNPVFNETANYKPVGNVQNPTTVLYLYDAKTNTLEDASVTLDKDGKITALEKFKDITLSTQKVSSDGYVFEPYHYRNGSLITDIFSYRNYNSGPALTNKGRVIKLPQPRTYYGSPEFLGWEISK
;
A
#
# COMPACT_ATOMS: atom_id res chain seq x y z
N MET A 1 -33.96 28.22 36.15
CA MET A 1 -32.80 29.11 35.93
C MET A 1 -32.51 29.12 34.44
N ALA A 2 -32.41 30.29 33.81
CA ALA A 2 -32.15 30.35 32.38
C ALA A 2 -30.69 29.99 32.08
N VAL A 3 -30.43 29.24 31.01
CA VAL A 3 -29.06 28.86 30.59
C VAL A 3 -28.16 30.10 30.45
N SER A 4 -28.73 31.22 30.01
CA SER A 4 -28.01 32.49 29.85
C SER A 4 -27.56 33.12 31.18
N SER A 5 -28.30 32.95 32.27
CA SER A 5 -27.91 33.48 33.60
C SER A 5 -26.80 32.61 34.20
N PHE A 6 -26.90 31.29 34.06
CA PHE A 6 -25.87 30.36 34.50
C PHE A 6 -24.51 30.60 33.81
N ILE A 7 -24.50 30.82 32.50
CA ILE A 7 -23.27 31.13 31.73
C ILE A 7 -22.64 32.46 32.18
N LYS A 8 -23.47 33.47 32.46
CA LYS A 8 -22.99 34.80 32.88
C LYS A 8 -22.37 34.80 34.28
N GLU A 9 -22.89 33.98 35.19
CA GLU A 9 -22.41 33.85 36.57
C GLU A 9 -21.18 32.94 36.69
N ASN A 10 -21.08 31.94 35.80
CA ASN A 10 -20.02 30.92 35.88
C ASN A 10 -19.05 31.00 34.68
N ARG A 11 -18.69 32.21 34.23
CA ARG A 11 -17.88 32.41 33.01
C ARG A 11 -16.55 31.65 33.03
N VAL A 12 -15.88 31.62 34.18
CA VAL A 12 -14.60 30.91 34.35
C VAL A 12 -14.80 29.40 34.19
N LEU A 13 -15.89 28.86 34.74
CA LEU A 13 -16.21 27.43 34.68
C LEU A 13 -16.64 27.03 33.26
N VAL A 14 -17.46 27.86 32.61
CA VAL A 14 -17.84 27.66 31.21
C VAL A 14 -16.62 27.75 30.29
N ALA A 15 -15.74 28.73 30.46
CA ALA A 15 -14.52 28.84 29.66
C ALA A 15 -13.58 27.65 29.91
N GLY A 16 -13.39 27.25 31.17
CA GLY A 16 -12.56 26.12 31.55
C GLY A 16 -13.07 24.77 31.02
N LEU A 17 -14.39 24.63 30.82
CA LEU A 17 -15.00 23.41 30.28
C LEU A 17 -15.10 23.44 28.75
N VAL A 18 -15.49 24.58 28.15
CA VAL A 18 -15.72 24.69 26.70
C VAL A 18 -14.41 24.78 25.92
N LEU A 19 -13.40 25.50 26.42
CA LEU A 19 -12.16 25.71 25.68
C LEU A 19 -11.44 24.39 25.35
N PRO A 20 -11.29 23.41 26.26
CA PRO A 20 -10.71 22.10 25.93
C PRO A 20 -11.49 21.34 24.86
N PHE A 21 -12.82 21.32 24.94
CA PHE A 21 -13.65 20.64 23.93
C PHE A 21 -13.56 21.33 22.56
N LEU A 22 -13.51 22.66 22.54
CA LEU A 22 -13.32 23.43 21.33
C LEU A 22 -11.95 23.14 20.71
N LEU A 23 -10.89 23.04 21.53
CA LEU A 23 -9.55 22.69 21.09
C LEU A 23 -9.49 21.26 20.52
N ILE A 24 -10.15 20.29 21.17
CA ILE A 24 -10.29 18.91 20.66
C ILE A 24 -11.01 18.93 19.31
N GLY A 25 -12.09 19.69 19.18
CA GLY A 25 -12.83 19.84 17.92
C GLY A 25 -11.98 20.43 16.79
N LEU A 26 -11.24 21.50 17.06
CA LEU A 26 -10.33 22.12 16.08
C LEU A 26 -9.21 21.17 15.65
N LEU A 27 -8.58 20.46 16.60
CA LEU A 27 -7.55 19.47 16.31
C LEU A 27 -8.10 18.29 15.49
N ALA A 28 -9.32 17.85 15.77
CA ALA A 28 -9.98 16.79 15.01
C ALA A 28 -10.23 17.24 13.55
N LEU A 29 -10.73 18.47 13.35
CA LEU A 29 -10.94 19.03 12.02
C LEU A 29 -9.64 19.25 11.25
N ALA A 30 -8.60 19.77 11.92
CA ALA A 30 -7.28 19.94 11.31
C ALA A 30 -6.67 18.62 10.80
N LYS A 31 -7.04 17.48 11.41
CA LYS A 31 -6.59 16.14 11.01
C LYS A 31 -7.38 15.54 9.86
N THR A 32 -8.69 15.83 9.74
CA THR A 32 -9.57 15.20 8.75
C THR A 32 -9.59 15.93 7.41
N ILE A 33 -9.46 17.25 7.41
CA ILE A 33 -9.54 18.09 6.20
C ILE A 33 -8.44 17.76 5.16
N PRO A 34 -7.17 17.52 5.52
CA PRO A 34 -6.13 17.30 4.52
C PRO A 34 -6.34 16.01 3.71
N ALA A 35 -6.86 14.95 4.34
CA ALA A 35 -6.94 13.63 3.73
C ALA A 35 -8.12 13.47 2.74
N SER A 36 -9.22 14.20 2.93
CA SER A 36 -10.39 14.15 2.03
C SER A 36 -10.28 15.08 0.82
N LEU A 37 -9.42 16.10 0.88
CA LEU A 37 -9.20 17.06 -0.20
C LEU A 37 -8.27 16.55 -1.31
N ILE A 38 -7.49 15.51 -1.04
CA ILE A 38 -6.59 14.90 -2.02
C ILE A 38 -7.43 13.90 -2.83
N PRO A 39 -7.53 13.99 -4.16
CA PRO A 39 -8.32 13.06 -4.98
C PRO A 39 -7.78 11.63 -4.90
N LEU A 40 -8.57 10.62 -5.27
CA LEU A 40 -8.09 9.23 -5.35
C LEU A 40 -7.06 9.07 -6.48
N PRO A 41 -6.15 8.08 -6.40
CA PRO A 41 -5.23 7.77 -7.48
C PRO A 41 -5.94 7.57 -8.81
N GLU A 42 -5.43 8.20 -9.86
CA GLU A 42 -5.94 8.04 -11.22
C GLU A 42 -5.45 6.76 -11.87
N HIS A 43 -4.21 6.37 -11.55
CA HIS A 43 -3.50 5.22 -12.09
C HIS A 43 -3.55 4.03 -11.14
N LYS A 44 -3.71 2.83 -11.71
CA LYS A 44 -3.56 1.59 -10.94
C LYS A 44 -2.08 1.35 -10.64
N VAL A 45 -1.80 0.76 -9.48
CA VAL A 45 -0.44 0.38 -9.09
C VAL A 45 -0.25 -1.11 -9.29
N MET A 46 0.87 -1.49 -9.91
CA MET A 46 1.31 -2.87 -9.94
C MET A 46 2.50 -3.08 -9.01
N PHE A 47 2.41 -4.12 -8.19
CA PHE A 47 3.46 -4.57 -7.30
C PHE A 47 3.45 -6.09 -7.23
N TYR A 48 4.48 -6.70 -6.66
CA TYR A 48 4.55 -8.15 -6.56
C TYR A 48 5.13 -8.60 -5.23
N SER A 49 4.83 -9.84 -4.85
CA SER A 49 5.50 -10.51 -3.73
C SER A 49 6.10 -11.83 -4.20
N GLN A 50 7.29 -12.10 -3.72
CA GLN A 50 8.01 -13.34 -4.01
C GLN A 50 7.71 -14.37 -2.93
N GLY A 51 7.46 -15.60 -3.35
CA GLY A 51 7.46 -16.75 -2.47
C GLY A 51 8.88 -17.29 -2.31
N TRP A 52 9.18 -17.80 -1.12
CA TRP A 52 10.45 -18.44 -0.84
C TRP A 52 10.50 -19.85 -1.45
N SER A 53 11.61 -20.18 -2.13
CA SER A 53 11.92 -21.55 -2.56
C SER A 53 13.43 -21.77 -2.53
N ALA A 54 13.85 -22.98 -2.14
CA ALA A 54 15.26 -23.36 -2.20
C ALA A 54 15.80 -23.43 -3.64
N LYS A 55 14.92 -23.62 -4.65
CA LYS A 55 15.29 -23.61 -6.08
C LYS A 55 15.77 -22.25 -6.58
N GLY A 56 15.28 -21.16 -5.97
CA GLY A 56 15.55 -19.81 -6.44
C GLY A 56 14.31 -18.94 -6.35
N GLN A 57 14.31 -17.84 -7.10
CA GLN A 57 13.26 -16.83 -7.08
C GLN A 57 12.88 -16.38 -8.48
N ILE A 58 11.60 -16.03 -8.67
CA ILE A 58 11.13 -15.39 -9.91
C ILE A 58 11.09 -13.89 -9.65
N ALA A 59 11.98 -13.14 -10.27
CA ALA A 59 11.94 -11.68 -10.25
C ALA A 59 11.09 -11.19 -11.42
N ILE A 60 10.28 -10.16 -11.21
CA ILE A 60 9.52 -9.52 -12.28
C ILE A 60 10.25 -8.23 -12.65
N LYS A 61 10.68 -8.12 -13.91
CA LYS A 61 11.29 -6.89 -14.45
C LYS A 61 10.34 -6.25 -15.43
N ILE A 62 10.48 -4.93 -15.60
CA ILE A 62 9.83 -4.18 -16.67
C ILE A 62 10.84 -3.98 -17.79
N ASP A 63 10.48 -4.33 -19.01
CA ASP A 63 11.32 -4.10 -20.19
C ASP A 63 11.25 -2.65 -20.70
N THR A 64 11.95 -2.36 -21.79
CA THR A 64 11.98 -1.02 -22.41
C THR A 64 10.64 -0.60 -23.00
N GLU A 65 9.72 -1.54 -23.24
CA GLU A 65 8.38 -1.27 -23.75
C GLU A 65 7.34 -1.12 -22.61
N GLY A 66 7.78 -1.22 -21.35
CA GLY A 66 6.89 -1.14 -20.20
C GLY A 66 6.14 -2.44 -19.92
N LYS A 67 6.60 -3.58 -20.47
CA LYS A 67 5.97 -4.89 -20.34
C LYS A 67 6.64 -5.75 -19.28
N LEU A 68 5.85 -6.70 -18.76
CA LEU A 68 6.28 -7.63 -17.72
C LEU A 68 7.20 -8.70 -18.32
N ASN A 69 8.42 -8.75 -17.80
CA ASN A 69 9.44 -9.74 -18.15
C ASN A 69 9.86 -10.53 -16.90
N PRO A 70 9.21 -11.69 -16.64
CA PRO A 70 9.57 -12.53 -15.51
C PRO A 70 10.90 -13.25 -15.78
N VAL A 71 11.79 -13.26 -14.78
CA VAL A 71 13.12 -13.87 -14.85
C VAL A 71 13.30 -14.82 -13.67
N PHE A 72 13.59 -16.09 -13.96
CA PHE A 72 13.93 -17.06 -12.94
C PHE A 72 15.42 -16.97 -12.61
N ASN A 73 15.72 -16.69 -11.35
CA ASN A 73 17.08 -16.68 -10.81
C ASN A 73 17.24 -17.93 -9.94
N GLU A 74 17.94 -18.92 -10.48
CA GLU A 74 18.26 -20.15 -9.76
C GLU A 74 19.23 -19.87 -8.60
N THR A 75 19.03 -20.53 -7.47
CA THR A 75 19.95 -20.43 -6.32
C THR A 75 21.32 -20.98 -6.71
N ALA A 76 22.39 -20.24 -6.43
CA ALA A 76 23.75 -20.70 -6.68
C ALA A 76 24.01 -22.04 -5.95
N ASN A 77 24.55 -23.02 -6.67
CA ASN A 77 24.79 -24.38 -6.18
C ASN A 77 23.53 -25.16 -5.77
N TYR A 78 22.37 -24.82 -6.33
CA TYR A 78 21.16 -25.63 -6.13
C TYR A 78 21.43 -27.08 -6.55
N LYS A 79 21.28 -27.99 -5.58
CA LYS A 79 21.29 -29.44 -5.82
C LYS A 79 19.85 -29.91 -5.67
N PRO A 80 19.27 -30.64 -6.64
CA PRO A 80 17.94 -31.19 -6.49
C PRO A 80 17.85 -32.07 -5.23
N VAL A 81 17.21 -31.54 -4.18
CA VAL A 81 16.81 -32.31 -3.01
C VAL A 81 15.32 -32.65 -3.21
N GLY A 82 14.88 -33.83 -2.77
CA GLY A 82 13.53 -34.32 -3.06
C GLY A 82 12.42 -33.32 -2.69
N ASN A 83 11.36 -33.26 -3.53
CA ASN A 83 10.12 -32.48 -3.35
C ASN A 83 10.25 -30.97 -3.03
N VAL A 84 11.28 -30.29 -3.52
CA VAL A 84 11.33 -28.82 -3.43
C VAL A 84 10.25 -28.19 -4.34
N GLN A 85 9.40 -27.35 -3.76
CA GLN A 85 8.37 -26.61 -4.48
C GLN A 85 8.98 -25.59 -5.46
N ASN A 86 8.33 -25.39 -6.61
CA ASN A 86 8.73 -24.34 -7.53
C ASN A 86 8.51 -22.95 -6.90
N PRO A 87 9.40 -21.99 -7.16
CA PRO A 87 9.17 -20.62 -6.73
C PRO A 87 7.85 -20.11 -7.31
N THR A 88 7.10 -19.39 -6.50
CA THR A 88 5.86 -18.75 -6.93
C THR A 88 5.95 -17.27 -6.62
N THR A 89 5.62 -16.44 -7.59
CA THR A 89 5.56 -14.98 -7.44
C THR A 89 4.16 -14.52 -7.75
N VAL A 90 3.58 -13.69 -6.89
CA VAL A 90 2.23 -13.17 -7.08
C VAL A 90 2.32 -11.70 -7.47
N LEU A 91 1.78 -11.37 -8.63
CA LEU A 91 1.59 -10.00 -9.09
C LEU A 91 0.24 -9.49 -8.61
N TYR A 92 0.20 -8.22 -8.26
CA TYR A 92 -0.97 -7.52 -7.77
C TYR A 92 -1.17 -6.24 -8.57
N LEU A 93 -2.37 -6.05 -9.10
CA LEU A 93 -2.82 -4.81 -9.70
C LEU A 93 -3.92 -4.23 -8.82
N TYR A 94 -3.67 -3.07 -8.22
CA TYR A 94 -4.63 -2.39 -7.37
C TYR A 94 -5.23 -1.17 -8.04
N ASP A 95 -6.56 -1.12 -8.03
CA ASP A 95 -7.36 0.04 -8.45
C ASP A 95 -7.95 0.73 -7.22
N ALA A 96 -7.53 1.97 -6.98
CA ALA A 96 -7.98 2.76 -5.84
C ALA A 96 -9.40 3.33 -6.03
N LYS A 97 -9.89 3.45 -7.26
CA LYS A 97 -11.23 3.99 -7.56
C LYS A 97 -12.31 2.98 -7.20
N THR A 98 -12.09 1.72 -7.54
CA THR A 98 -12.99 0.60 -7.27
C THR A 98 -12.63 -0.14 -5.98
N ASN A 99 -11.46 0.14 -5.40
CA ASN A 99 -10.89 -0.58 -4.28
C ASN A 99 -10.76 -2.09 -4.55
N THR A 100 -10.36 -2.45 -5.77
CA THR A 100 -10.18 -3.84 -6.19
C THR A 100 -8.71 -4.20 -6.30
N LEU A 101 -8.36 -5.40 -5.83
CA LEU A 101 -7.04 -5.99 -5.99
C LEU A 101 -7.16 -7.22 -6.87
N GLU A 102 -6.60 -7.15 -8.06
CA GLU A 102 -6.46 -8.30 -8.94
C GLU A 102 -5.10 -8.95 -8.73
N ASP A 103 -5.07 -10.28 -8.65
CA ASP A 103 -3.83 -11.04 -8.53
C ASP A 103 -3.64 -12.04 -9.68
N ALA A 104 -2.37 -12.39 -9.92
CA ALA A 104 -1.96 -13.47 -10.81
C ALA A 104 -0.68 -14.10 -10.28
N SER A 105 -0.60 -15.43 -10.29
CA SER A 105 0.59 -16.16 -9.85
C SER A 105 1.44 -16.59 -11.05
N VAL A 106 2.75 -16.42 -10.92
CA VAL A 106 3.77 -16.89 -11.85
C VAL A 106 4.59 -17.96 -11.14
N THR A 107 4.70 -19.13 -11.76
CA THR A 107 5.53 -20.23 -11.27
C THR A 107 6.24 -20.91 -12.42
N LEU A 108 7.14 -21.84 -12.11
CA LEU A 108 7.77 -22.69 -13.10
C LEU A 108 6.86 -23.87 -13.45
N ASP A 109 6.79 -24.22 -14.73
CA ASP A 109 6.16 -25.43 -15.22
C ASP A 109 6.99 -26.69 -14.91
N LYS A 110 6.57 -27.84 -15.45
CA LYS A 110 7.26 -29.12 -15.26
C LYS A 110 8.64 -29.16 -15.93
N ASP A 111 8.83 -28.36 -16.98
CA ASP A 111 10.06 -28.27 -17.76
C ASP A 111 11.00 -27.17 -17.21
N GLY A 112 10.63 -26.52 -16.11
CA GLY A 112 11.41 -25.44 -15.50
C GLY A 112 11.27 -24.10 -16.21
N LYS A 113 10.32 -23.94 -17.14
CA LYS A 113 10.03 -22.68 -17.82
C LYS A 113 9.00 -21.88 -17.04
N ILE A 114 9.06 -20.56 -17.18
CA ILE A 114 8.10 -19.67 -16.53
C ILE A 114 6.73 -19.81 -17.18
N THR A 115 5.69 -20.00 -16.37
CA THR A 115 4.30 -20.04 -16.82
C THR A 115 3.90 -18.69 -17.42
N ALA A 116 3.24 -18.71 -18.58
CA ALA A 116 2.81 -17.49 -19.27
C ALA A 116 1.86 -16.66 -18.39
N LEU A 117 2.13 -15.35 -18.29
CA LEU A 117 1.31 -14.41 -17.52
C LEU A 117 0.23 -13.79 -18.42
N GLU A 118 -0.82 -14.55 -18.71
CA GLU A 118 -1.84 -14.10 -19.67
C GLU A 118 -2.68 -12.92 -19.16
N LYS A 119 -2.98 -12.88 -17.86
CA LYS A 119 -3.88 -11.88 -17.25
C LYS A 119 -3.38 -10.44 -17.37
N PHE A 120 -2.07 -10.24 -17.34
CA PHE A 120 -1.44 -8.90 -17.30
C PHE A 120 -0.54 -8.60 -18.52
N LYS A 121 -0.57 -9.43 -19.56
CA LYS A 121 0.31 -9.28 -20.74
C LYS A 121 0.12 -7.95 -21.49
N ASP A 122 -1.11 -7.45 -21.52
CA ASP A 122 -1.49 -6.28 -22.32
C ASP A 122 -1.28 -4.96 -21.56
N ILE A 123 -1.01 -5.03 -20.26
CA ILE A 123 -0.75 -3.86 -19.42
C ILE A 123 0.59 -3.23 -19.80
N THR A 124 0.66 -1.90 -19.75
CA THR A 124 1.89 -1.14 -19.94
C THR A 124 2.14 -0.33 -18.67
N LEU A 125 3.36 -0.40 -18.16
CA LEU A 125 3.72 0.17 -16.86
C LEU A 125 4.76 1.28 -16.98
N SER A 126 4.55 2.36 -16.22
CA SER A 126 5.56 3.36 -15.92
C SER A 126 6.34 2.95 -14.67
N THR A 127 7.66 2.85 -14.77
CA THR A 127 8.54 2.55 -13.64
C THR A 127 8.86 3.77 -12.76
N GLN A 128 8.23 4.91 -13.01
CA GLN A 128 8.41 6.11 -12.20
C GLN A 128 7.95 5.85 -10.76
N LYS A 129 8.78 6.21 -9.78
CA LYS A 129 8.47 6.00 -8.35
C LYS A 129 7.26 6.81 -7.88
N VAL A 130 7.04 7.96 -8.50
CA VAL A 130 5.92 8.85 -8.24
C VAL A 130 5.03 8.80 -9.47
N SER A 131 3.73 8.57 -9.27
CA SER A 131 2.76 8.66 -10.35
C SER A 131 2.56 10.12 -10.79
N SER A 132 1.96 10.33 -11.96
CA SER A 132 1.64 11.66 -12.51
C SER A 132 0.75 12.50 -11.59
N ASP A 133 -0.10 11.86 -10.78
CA ASP A 133 -0.98 12.46 -9.78
C ASP A 133 -0.35 12.57 -8.37
N GLY A 134 0.94 12.21 -8.25
CA GLY A 134 1.75 12.47 -7.06
C GLY A 134 1.72 11.38 -5.99
N TYR A 135 1.14 10.23 -6.29
CA TYR A 135 1.15 9.08 -5.39
C TYR A 135 2.47 8.32 -5.43
N VAL A 136 2.85 7.77 -4.29
CA VAL A 136 4.04 6.94 -4.11
C VAL A 136 3.61 5.62 -3.51
N PHE A 137 4.13 4.52 -4.06
CA PHE A 137 4.00 3.21 -3.45
C PHE A 137 5.03 3.04 -2.34
N GLU A 138 4.55 2.71 -1.15
CA GLU A 138 5.39 2.37 -0.01
C GLU A 138 5.21 0.88 0.31
N PRO A 139 6.26 0.05 0.17
CA PRO A 139 6.18 -1.39 0.41
C PRO A 139 5.89 -1.71 1.88
N TYR A 140 6.34 -0.82 2.77
CA TYR A 140 6.10 -0.88 4.19
C TYR A 140 5.96 0.53 4.73
N HIS A 141 4.72 0.92 5.07
CA HIS A 141 4.48 2.21 5.67
C HIS A 141 4.79 2.17 7.18
N TYR A 142 5.97 2.64 7.57
CA TYR A 142 6.26 2.93 8.98
C TYR A 142 5.62 4.26 9.35
N ARG A 143 4.55 4.21 10.14
CA ARG A 143 3.99 5.44 10.72
C ARG A 143 4.93 5.90 11.82
N ASN A 144 5.69 6.98 11.58
CA ASN A 144 6.43 7.67 12.64
C ASN A 144 5.41 8.15 13.68
N GLY A 145 5.37 7.48 14.83
CA GLY A 145 4.49 7.81 15.94
C GLY A 145 4.85 9.20 16.47
N SER A 146 3.89 10.12 16.46
CA SER A 146 3.97 11.32 17.26
C SER A 146 3.12 11.11 18.50
N LEU A 147 3.47 11.76 19.62
CA LEU A 147 2.72 11.71 20.87
C LEU A 147 1.21 11.96 20.67
N ILE A 148 0.87 12.86 19.75
CA ILE A 148 -0.52 13.20 19.42
C ILE A 148 -1.20 12.04 18.65
N THR A 149 -0.47 11.37 17.76
CA THR A 149 -1.01 10.21 17.03
C THR A 149 -1.22 9.00 17.95
N ASP A 150 -0.39 8.85 18.99
CA ASP A 150 -0.48 7.74 19.94
C ASP A 150 -1.62 7.91 20.96
N ILE A 151 -1.92 9.14 21.38
CA ILE A 151 -3.03 9.44 22.30
C ILE A 151 -4.38 9.37 21.59
N PHE A 152 -4.44 9.83 20.34
CA PHE A 152 -5.71 10.03 19.61
C PHE A 152 -5.92 9.10 18.41
N SER A 153 -5.10 8.07 18.23
CA SER A 153 -5.44 6.98 17.31
C SER A 153 -5.29 5.63 17.99
N TYR A 154 -6.40 4.90 18.04
CA TYR A 154 -6.45 3.53 18.52
C TYR A 154 -5.43 2.71 17.72
N ARG A 155 -4.46 2.13 18.43
CA ARG A 155 -3.32 1.39 17.88
C ARG A 155 -3.78 0.36 16.86
N ASN A 156 -3.60 0.66 15.59
CA ASN A 156 -3.62 -0.33 14.54
C ASN A 156 -2.19 -0.38 13.99
N TYR A 157 -1.47 -1.42 14.39
CA TYR A 157 -0.12 -1.72 13.88
C TYR A 157 -0.27 -2.08 12.40
N ASN A 158 -0.28 -1.05 11.57
CA ASN A 158 -0.61 -1.17 10.17
C ASN A 158 0.66 -1.31 9.35
N SER A 159 1.32 -2.45 9.53
CA SER A 159 2.41 -2.88 8.66
C SER A 159 1.83 -3.41 7.35
N GLY A 160 2.20 -2.81 6.23
CA GLY A 160 1.80 -3.30 4.91
C GLY A 160 1.99 -2.26 3.81
N PRO A 161 1.79 -2.68 2.55
CA PRO A 161 1.90 -1.78 1.42
C PRO A 161 0.83 -0.69 1.47
N ALA A 162 1.20 0.53 1.10
CA ALA A 162 0.30 1.67 1.04
C ALA A 162 0.65 2.61 -0.11
N LEU A 163 -0.33 3.39 -0.53
CA LEU A 163 -0.13 4.54 -1.41
C LEU A 163 -0.17 5.81 -0.57
N THR A 164 0.84 6.66 -0.74
CA THR A 164 0.95 7.93 -0.01
C THR A 164 0.99 9.11 -0.96
N ASN A 165 0.30 10.19 -0.61
CA ASN A 165 0.35 11.48 -1.33
C ASN A 165 -0.02 12.59 -0.36
N LYS A 166 0.88 13.55 -0.10
CA LYS A 166 0.63 14.76 0.72
C LYS A 166 -0.12 14.50 2.04
N GLY A 167 0.18 13.39 2.72
CA GLY A 167 -0.45 13.01 3.99
C GLY A 167 -1.71 12.14 3.88
N ARG A 168 -2.28 11.95 2.69
CA ARG A 168 -3.26 10.89 2.43
C ARG A 168 -2.53 9.55 2.34
N VAL A 169 -3.06 8.55 3.06
CA VAL A 169 -2.55 7.18 3.06
C VAL A 169 -3.69 6.24 2.68
N ILE A 170 -3.52 5.52 1.58
CA ILE A 170 -4.45 4.49 1.10
C ILE A 170 -3.80 3.14 1.35
N LYS A 171 -4.42 2.33 2.20
CA LYS A 171 -3.88 1.01 2.55
C LYS A 171 -4.22 0.02 1.46
N LEU A 172 -3.22 -0.73 1.02
CA LEU A 172 -3.42 -1.81 0.06
C LEU A 172 -3.79 -3.08 0.83
N PRO A 173 -4.64 -3.96 0.26
CA PRO A 173 -4.90 -5.26 0.89
C PRO A 173 -3.59 -6.04 1.02
N GLN A 174 -3.41 -6.73 2.15
CA GLN A 174 -2.17 -7.46 2.36
C GLN A 174 -2.04 -8.61 1.36
N PRO A 175 -0.86 -8.78 0.73
CA PRO A 175 -0.60 -9.92 -0.15
C PRO A 175 -0.67 -11.23 0.64
N ARG A 176 -1.12 -12.30 -0.02
CA ARG A 176 -1.37 -13.62 0.61
C ARG A 176 -0.09 -14.36 1.04
N THR A 177 1.08 -13.92 0.57
CA THR A 177 2.37 -14.58 0.80
C THR A 177 3.21 -13.82 1.84
N TYR A 178 3.57 -14.52 2.93
CA TYR A 178 4.08 -13.97 4.20
C TYR A 178 5.62 -13.87 4.31
N TYR A 179 6.35 -14.06 3.21
CA TYR A 179 7.83 -14.02 3.22
C TYR A 179 8.36 -13.03 2.20
N GLY A 180 8.40 -11.75 2.57
CA GLY A 180 8.98 -10.69 1.75
C GLY A 180 8.26 -9.35 1.89
N SER A 181 8.94 -8.27 1.55
CA SER A 181 8.27 -6.98 1.33
C SER A 181 7.72 -6.95 -0.09
N PRO A 182 6.48 -6.48 -0.31
CA PRO A 182 5.98 -6.30 -1.66
C PRO A 182 6.88 -5.30 -2.40
N GLU A 183 7.17 -5.55 -3.66
CA GLU A 183 8.04 -4.71 -4.47
C GLU A 183 7.24 -3.98 -5.54
N PHE A 184 7.52 -2.70 -5.72
CA PHE A 184 6.90 -1.86 -6.73
C PHE A 184 7.36 -2.27 -8.14
N LEU A 185 6.42 -2.42 -9.06
CA LEU A 185 6.70 -2.63 -10.49
C LEU A 185 6.48 -1.38 -11.32
N GLY A 186 5.34 -0.72 -11.11
CA GLY A 186 5.00 0.44 -11.91
C GLY A 186 3.56 0.90 -11.74
N TRP A 187 3.26 2.01 -12.40
CA TRP A 187 1.90 2.54 -12.55
C TRP A 187 1.34 2.15 -13.92
N GLU A 188 0.09 1.73 -13.98
CA GLU A 188 -0.60 1.48 -15.24
C GLU A 188 -0.72 2.77 -16.05
N ILE A 189 -0.14 2.77 -17.25
CA ILE A 189 -0.36 3.80 -18.24
C ILE A 189 -1.48 3.29 -19.14
N SER A 190 -2.69 3.78 -18.93
CA SER A 190 -3.76 3.56 -19.91
C SER A 190 -3.34 4.19 -21.24
N LYS A 191 -3.45 3.44 -22.33
CA LYS A 191 -3.38 3.98 -23.68
C LYS A 191 -4.61 4.83 -23.98
#